data_AF-A0A3N5TAL5-F1
#
_entry.id   AF-A0A3N5TAL5-F1
#
_cell.length_a   1.000
_cell.length_b   1.000
_cell.length_c   1.000
_cell.angle_alpha   90.00
_cell.angle_beta   90.00
_cell.angle_gamma   90.00
#
_symmetry.space_group_name_H-M   'P 1'
#
loop_
_entity.id
_entity.type
_entity.pdbx_description
1 polymer ?
#
loop_
_entity_poly.entity_id
_entity_poly.type
_entity_poly.pdbx_seq_one_letter_code
_entity_poly.pdbx_strand_id
1 'polypeptide(L)'
;MLNILIVSLLQGFEYALVTLGVMLSFRVIRFPDLTIEGSFPLGGAITASMIAAGFRPIFGVGASFVAGFAAGALTGVLNTKFKISKLLSGLLVMTILFTINLRIMGRSNIPLLYY
;
A
#
# COMPACT_ATOMS: atom_id res chain seq x y z
N MET A 1 -22.94 -20.50 -1.53
CA MET A 1 -21.66 -21.11 -1.11
C MET A 1 -20.57 -20.94 -2.15
N LEU A 2 -20.77 -21.28 -3.43
CA LEU A 2 -19.74 -21.18 -4.48
C LEU A 2 -19.13 -19.77 -4.64
N ASN A 3 -19.98 -18.72 -4.60
CA ASN A 3 -19.52 -17.33 -4.70
C ASN A 3 -18.58 -16.90 -3.56
N ILE A 4 -18.84 -17.38 -2.34
CA ILE A 4 -17.99 -17.07 -1.18
C ILE A 4 -16.61 -17.70 -1.38
N LEU A 5 -16.55 -18.93 -1.90
CA LEU A 5 -15.29 -19.61 -2.20
C LEU A 5 -14.46 -18.81 -3.21
N ILE A 6 -15.09 -18.34 -4.30
CA ILE A 6 -14.41 -17.58 -5.36
C ILE A 6 -13.88 -16.25 -4.83
N VAL A 7 -14.71 -15.49 -4.09
CA VAL A 7 -14.31 -14.19 -3.52
C VAL A 7 -13.16 -14.36 -2.52
N SER A 8 -13.24 -15.36 -1.62
CA SER A 8 -12.17 -15.63 -0.66
C SER A 8 -10.86 -16.01 -1.34
N LEU A 9 -10.90 -16.79 -2.43
CA LEU A 9 -9.71 -17.12 -3.21
C LEU A 9 -9.11 -15.89 -3.88
N LEU A 10 -9.92 -15.06 -4.54
CA LEU A 10 -9.46 -13.83 -5.18
C LEU A 10 -8.77 -12.90 -4.18
N GLN A 11 -9.42 -12.65 -3.03
CA GLN A 11 -8.86 -11.84 -1.97
C GLN A 11 -7.58 -12.47 -1.40
N GLY A 12 -7.53 -13.79 -1.23
CA GLY A 12 -6.32 -14.50 -0.81
C GLY A 12 -5.14 -14.31 -1.77
N PHE A 13 -5.38 -14.37 -3.08
CA PHE A 13 -4.34 -14.10 -4.09
C PHE A 13 -3.88 -12.64 -4.09
N GLU A 14 -4.77 -11.69 -3.84
CA GLU A 14 -4.40 -10.27 -3.69
C GLU A 14 -3.49 -10.05 -2.47
N TYR A 15 -3.88 -10.58 -1.30
CA TYR A 15 -3.07 -10.48 -0.07
C TYR A 15 -1.77 -11.30 -0.11
N ALA A 16 -1.66 -12.29 -0.99
CA ALA A 16 -0.41 -13.02 -1.21
C ALA A 16 0.70 -12.07 -1.70
N LEU A 17 0.39 -11.08 -2.53
CA LEU A 17 1.36 -10.07 -2.99
C LEU A 17 1.88 -9.21 -1.83
N VAL A 18 1.00 -8.79 -0.92
CA VAL A 18 1.38 -8.05 0.29
C VAL A 18 2.32 -8.90 1.16
N THR A 19 1.97 -10.18 1.35
CA THR A 19 2.75 -11.12 2.13
C THR A 19 4.13 -11.36 1.53
N LEU A 20 4.24 -11.44 0.19
CA LEU A 20 5.52 -11.54 -0.50
C LEU A 20 6.39 -10.31 -0.26
N GLY A 21 5.81 -9.10 -0.28
CA GLY A 21 6.52 -7.88 0.06
C GLY A 21 7.09 -7.94 1.48
N VAL A 22 6.27 -8.27 2.47
CA VAL A 22 6.69 -8.40 3.87
C VAL A 22 7.80 -9.46 3.99
N MET A 23 7.64 -10.60 3.33
CA MET A 23 8.65 -11.66 3.30
C MET A 23 9.99 -11.17 2.74
N LEU A 24 10.00 -10.39 1.65
CA LEU A 24 11.22 -9.82 1.08
C LEU A 24 11.93 -8.91 2.08
N SER A 25 11.20 -8.03 2.75
CA SER A 25 11.78 -7.14 3.76
C SER A 25 12.40 -7.91 4.93
N PHE A 26 11.69 -8.89 5.46
CA PHE A 26 12.15 -9.68 6.61
C PHE A 26 13.29 -10.64 6.26
N ARG A 27 13.17 -11.41 5.17
CA ARG A 27 14.10 -12.50 4.84
C ARG A 27 15.29 -12.05 4.01
N VAL A 28 15.08 -11.17 3.03
CA VAL A 28 16.15 -10.73 2.12
C VAL A 28 16.87 -9.52 2.68
N ILE A 29 16.12 -8.46 3.02
CA ILE A 29 16.68 -7.19 3.48
C ILE A 29 17.07 -7.25 4.98
N ARG A 30 16.54 -8.22 5.74
CA ARG A 30 16.71 -8.33 7.20
C ARG A 30 16.30 -7.05 7.93
N PHE A 31 15.24 -6.41 7.42
CA PHE A 31 14.60 -5.26 8.01
C PHE A 31 13.12 -5.60 8.21
N PRO A 32 12.64 -5.72 9.45
CA PRO A 32 11.24 -6.07 9.71
C PRO A 32 10.32 -4.87 9.46
N ASP A 33 10.09 -4.54 8.18
CA ASP A 33 9.26 -3.42 7.76
C ASP A 33 7.80 -3.84 7.59
N LEU A 34 6.89 -3.08 8.21
CA LEU A 34 5.43 -3.21 8.02
C LEU A 34 4.85 -2.07 7.16
N THR A 35 5.69 -1.17 6.64
CA THR A 35 5.28 -0.11 5.68
C THR A 35 4.57 -0.66 4.46
N ILE A 36 4.87 -1.91 4.09
CA ILE A 36 4.25 -2.62 2.97
C ILE A 36 2.74 -2.73 3.14
N GLU A 37 2.24 -2.93 4.37
CA GLU A 37 0.80 -3.01 4.63
C GLU A 37 0.09 -1.66 4.39
N GLY A 38 0.77 -0.53 4.61
CA GLY A 38 0.21 0.80 4.36
C GLY A 38 0.43 1.31 2.94
N SER A 39 1.55 0.95 2.31
CA SER A 39 1.95 1.42 0.97
C SER A 39 1.29 0.65 -0.17
N PHE A 40 0.89 -0.61 0.05
CA PHE A 40 0.12 -1.37 -0.93
C PHE A 40 -1.26 -0.75 -1.21
N PRO A 41 -2.11 -0.47 -0.19
CA PRO A 41 -3.37 0.23 -0.41
C PRO A 41 -3.18 1.67 -0.88
N LEU A 42 -2.04 2.32 -0.62
CA LEU A 42 -1.73 3.65 -1.17
C LEU A 42 -1.69 3.67 -2.70
N GLY A 43 -1.07 2.66 -3.32
CA GLY A 43 -1.06 2.55 -4.78
C GLY A 43 -2.47 2.33 -5.36
N GLY A 44 -3.28 1.51 -4.69
CA GLY A 44 -4.69 1.33 -5.05
C GLY A 44 -5.50 2.62 -4.92
N ALA A 45 -5.36 3.34 -3.79
CA ALA A 45 -6.04 4.60 -3.52
C ALA A 45 -5.71 5.69 -4.55
N ILE A 46 -4.43 5.84 -4.91
CA ILE A 46 -3.99 6.83 -5.91
C ILE A 46 -4.50 6.44 -7.30
N THR A 47 -4.31 5.19 -7.72
CA THR A 47 -4.75 4.76 -9.05
C THR A 47 -6.27 4.84 -9.19
N ALA A 48 -7.03 4.40 -8.17
CA ALA A 48 -8.48 4.46 -8.18
C ALA A 48 -9.01 5.90 -8.15
N SER A 49 -8.41 6.79 -7.37
CA SER A 49 -8.81 8.20 -7.33
C SER A 49 -8.52 8.92 -8.65
N MET A 50 -7.40 8.64 -9.30
CA MET A 50 -7.08 9.20 -10.62
C MET A 50 -8.01 8.67 -11.71
N ILE A 51 -8.33 7.38 -11.72
CA ILE A 51 -9.30 6.81 -12.66
C ILE A 51 -10.69 7.43 -12.45
N ALA A 52 -11.14 7.56 -11.20
CA ALA A 52 -12.42 8.20 -10.88
C ALA A 52 -12.46 9.69 -11.27
N ALA A 53 -11.30 10.34 -11.36
CA ALA A 53 -11.16 11.71 -11.86
C ALA A 53 -11.03 11.80 -13.40
N GLY A 54 -11.10 10.67 -14.13
CA GLY A 54 -11.08 10.62 -15.60
C GLY A 54 -9.68 10.50 -16.22
N PHE A 55 -8.63 10.29 -15.44
CA PHE A 55 -7.29 10.07 -15.97
C PHE A 55 -7.10 8.64 -16.52
N ARG A 56 -6.20 8.50 -17.50
CA ARG A 56 -5.83 7.16 -18.01
C ARG A 56 -5.11 6.36 -16.92
N PRO A 57 -5.37 5.04 -16.78
CA PRO A 57 -4.77 4.20 -15.74
C PRO A 57 -3.24 4.26 -15.65
N ILE A 58 -2.56 4.46 -16.78
CA ILE A 58 -1.09 4.50 -16.85
C ILE A 58 -0.50 5.63 -15.99
N PHE A 59 -1.19 6.77 -15.89
CA PHE A 59 -0.75 7.90 -15.05
C PHE A 59 -0.96 7.58 -13.56
N GLY A 60 -2.04 6.86 -13.23
CA GLY A 60 -2.30 6.35 -11.89
C GLY A 60 -1.20 5.42 -11.41
N VAL A 61 -0.76 4.49 -12.25
CA VAL A 61 0.36 3.57 -11.95
C VAL A 61 1.66 4.34 -11.73
N GLY A 62 1.97 5.31 -12.59
CA GLY A 62 3.16 6.16 -12.44
C GLY A 62 3.16 6.95 -11.13
N ALA A 63 2.05 7.61 -10.80
CA ALA A 63 1.90 8.35 -9.55
C ALA A 63 1.99 7.43 -8.32
N SER A 64 1.39 6.24 -8.40
CA SER A 64 1.41 5.24 -7.33
C SER A 64 2.82 4.70 -7.07
N PHE A 65 3.62 4.51 -8.12
CA PHE A 65 5.01 4.09 -7.98
C PHE A 65 5.83 5.12 -7.20
N VAL A 66 5.70 6.41 -7.56
CA VAL A 66 6.39 7.51 -6.86
C VAL A 66 5.95 7.61 -5.40
N ALA A 67 4.65 7.47 -5.13
CA ALA A 67 4.12 7.49 -3.76
C ALA A 67 4.62 6.30 -2.93
N GLY A 68 4.67 5.09 -3.51
CA GLY A 68 5.23 3.90 -2.85
C GLY A 68 6.73 4.06 -2.55
N PHE A 69 7.50 4.63 -3.49
CA PHE A 69 8.90 4.97 -3.25
C PHE A 69 9.05 5.98 -2.10
N ALA A 70 8.23 7.03 -2.07
CA ALA A 70 8.25 8.03 -1.00
C ALA A 70 7.92 7.41 0.37
N ALA A 71 6.96 6.49 0.44
CA ALA A 71 6.64 5.74 1.65
C ALA A 71 7.85 4.94 2.17
N GLY A 72 8.51 4.15 1.31
CA GLY A 72 9.71 3.40 1.69
C GLY A 72 10.89 4.30 2.08
N ALA A 73 11.08 5.41 1.36
CA ALA A 73 12.09 6.41 1.70
C ALA A 73 11.85 7.04 3.07
N LEU A 74 10.59 7.34 3.42
CA LEU A 74 10.23 7.86 4.73
C LEU A 74 10.61 6.88 5.85
N THR A 75 10.32 5.59 5.68
CA THR A 75 10.73 4.54 6.64
C THR A 75 12.25 4.47 6.76
N GLY A 76 12.97 4.50 5.64
CA GLY A 76 14.42 4.54 5.64
C GLY A 76 14.99 5.75 6.38
N VAL A 77 14.42 6.93 6.18
CA VAL A 77 14.84 8.18 6.84
C VAL A 77 14.56 8.13 8.35
N LEU A 78 13.39 7.66 8.76
CA LEU A 78 13.03 7.50 10.18
C LEU A 78 13.98 6.53 10.90
N ASN A 79 14.35 5.43 10.26
CA ASN A 79 15.31 4.51 10.84
C ASN A 79 16.74 5.06 10.88
N THR A 80 17.22 5.66 9.79
CA THR A 80 18.64 6.05 9.65
C THR A 80 18.96 7.41 10.29
N LYS A 81 18.11 8.43 10.12
CA LYS A 81 18.33 9.78 10.66
C LYS A 81 17.76 9.96 12.05
N PHE A 82 16.52 9.51 12.27
CA PHE A 82 15.83 9.69 13.55
C PHE A 82 16.12 8.57 14.56
N LYS A 83 16.89 7.55 14.15
CA LYS A 83 17.33 6.41 14.99
C LYS A 83 16.16 5.65 15.64
N ILE A 84 15.00 5.67 15.00
CA ILE A 84 13.84 4.89 15.42
C ILE A 84 14.12 3.41 15.11
N SER A 85 13.68 2.50 15.98
CA SER A 85 13.86 1.07 15.74
C SER A 85 13.21 0.65 14.40
N LYS A 86 13.81 -0.33 13.72
CA LYS A 86 13.38 -0.75 12.37
C LYS A 86 11.88 -1.07 12.30
N LEU A 87 11.40 -1.80 13.30
CA LEU A 87 10.02 -2.26 13.40
C LEU A 87 9.05 -1.10 13.73
N LEU A 88 9.43 -0.23 14.67
CA LEU A 88 8.62 0.95 15.03
C LEU A 88 8.53 1.94 13.88
N SER A 89 9.61 2.12 13.12
CA SER A 89 9.63 2.95 11.92
C SER A 89 8.60 2.45 10.90
N GLY A 90 8.55 1.14 10.66
CA GLY A 90 7.57 0.53 9.75
C GLY A 90 6.13 0.68 10.22
N LEU A 91 5.85 0.39 11.51
CA LEU A 91 4.51 0.57 12.08
C LEU A 91 4.04 2.03 12.09
N LEU A 92 4.95 2.98 12.35
CA LEU A 92 4.65 4.40 12.34
C LEU A 92 4.26 4.86 10.93
N VAL A 93 5.05 4.51 9.91
CA VAL A 93 4.72 4.85 8.52
C VAL A 93 3.43 4.15 8.06
N MET A 94 3.24 2.88 8.40
CA MET A 94 1.97 2.17 8.14
C MET A 94 0.76 2.96 8.69
N THR A 95 0.85 3.44 9.93
CA THR A 95 -0.23 4.20 10.58
C THR A 95 -0.47 5.55 9.90
N ILE A 96 0.60 6.26 9.52
CA ILE A 96 0.48 7.51 8.74
C ILE A 96 -0.21 7.24 7.40
N LEU A 97 0.22 6.20 6.69
CA LEU A 97 -0.32 5.84 5.39
C LEU A 97 -1.79 5.44 5.47
N PHE A 98 -2.22 4.80 6.56
CA PHE A 98 -3.64 4.51 6.79
C PHE A 98 -4.50 5.79 6.71
N THR A 99 -4.09 6.86 7.39
CA THR A 99 -4.78 8.16 7.33
C THR A 99 -4.69 8.80 5.94
N ILE A 100 -3.52 8.73 5.29
CA ILE A 100 -3.31 9.30 3.95
C ILE A 100 -4.19 8.60 2.91
N ASN A 101 -4.32 7.27 2.97
CA ASN A 101 -5.15 6.49 2.05
C ASN A 101 -6.61 6.96 2.11
N LEU A 102 -7.16 7.10 3.32
CA LEU A 102 -8.51 7.62 3.52
C LEU A 102 -8.65 9.05 3.02
N ARG A 103 -7.63 9.90 3.21
CA ARG A 103 -7.62 11.29 2.73
C ARG A 103 -7.62 11.38 1.20
N ILE A 104 -6.83 10.54 0.52
CA ILE A 104 -6.76 10.47 -0.94
C ILE A 104 -8.08 9.99 -1.51
N MET A 105 -8.70 8.99 -0.88
CA MET A 105 -9.96 8.43 -1.37
C MET A 105 -11.16 9.32 -1.04
N GLY A 106 -11.10 10.12 0.03
CA GLY A 106 -12.21 10.97 0.52
C GLY A 106 -13.41 10.20 1.08
N ARG A 107 -13.39 8.87 0.99
CA ARG A 107 -14.44 7.92 1.36
C ARG A 107 -13.81 6.55 1.57
N SER A 108 -14.54 5.62 2.19
CA SER A 108 -14.01 4.30 2.52
C SER A 108 -13.70 3.42 1.30
N ASN A 109 -14.38 3.65 0.17
CA ASN A 109 -14.17 2.90 -1.06
C ASN A 109 -14.49 3.75 -2.29
N ILE A 110 -13.76 3.54 -3.37
CA ILE A 110 -14.05 4.11 -4.69
C ILE A 110 -14.53 2.96 -5.58
N PRO A 111 -15.84 2.87 -5.90
CA PRO A 111 -16.34 1.81 -6.76
C PRO A 111 -15.88 2.05 -8.20
N LEU A 112 -15.00 1.18 -8.69
CA LEU A 112 -14.51 1.22 -10.08
C LEU A 112 -15.29 0.28 -11.02
N LEU A 113 -16.18 -0.56 -10.49
CA LEU A 113 -16.95 -1.55 -11.27
C LEU A 113 -17.94 -0.96 -12.30
N TYR A 114 -18.17 0.35 -12.28
CA TYR A 114 -19.10 1.04 -13.18
C TYR A 114 -18.39 1.98 -14.18
N TYR A 115 -17.06 2.00 -14.16
CA TYR A 115 -16.22 2.68 -15.16
C TYR A 115 -15.61 1.65 -16.11
#